data_AF-A0A1H4M0H2-F1
#
_entry.id   AF-A0A1H4M0H2-F1
#
_cell.length_a   1.000
_cell.length_b   1.000
_cell.length_c   1.000
_cell.angle_alpha   90.00
_cell.angle_beta   90.00
_cell.angle_gamma   90.00
#
_symmetry.space_group_name_H-M   'P 1'
#
loop_
_entity.id
_entity.type
_entity.pdbx_description
1 polymer ?
#
loop_
_entity_poly.entity_id
_entity_poly.type
_entity_poly.pdbx_seq_one_letter_code
_entity_poly.pdbx_strand_id
1 'polypeptide(L)'
;MDAHFFKLDLRLLGNTLWLHADPSGDTLGPDHSLRSLRPVRFRTESEALRALTAAEVGTWTSFPHDGIYATLSHRALRTIGFRGNF
;
A
#
# COMPACT_ATOMS: atom_id res chain seq x y z
N MET A 1 17.59 7.12 2.11
CA MET A 1 16.67 6.11 2.65
C MET A 1 15.33 6.37 1.98
N ASP A 2 14.99 5.60 0.95
CA ASP A 2 13.78 5.78 0.11
C ASP A 2 12.59 4.99 0.67
N ALA A 3 12.41 5.08 1.99
CA ALA A 3 11.41 4.32 2.73
C ALA A 3 10.52 5.30 3.50
N HIS A 4 9.22 5.24 3.23
CA HIS A 4 8.24 6.19 3.76
C HIS A 4 7.17 5.43 4.53
N PHE A 5 6.56 6.10 5.50
CA PHE A 5 5.54 5.49 6.34
C PHE A 5 4.18 5.64 5.66
N PHE A 6 3.47 4.52 5.48
CA PHE A 6 2.16 4.48 4.84
C PHE A 6 1.15 3.81 5.75
N LYS A 7 -0.09 4.31 5.66
CA LYS A 7 -1.29 3.56 6.02
C LYS A 7 -1.82 2.89 4.75
N LEU A 8 -1.96 1.57 4.79
CA LEU A 8 -2.56 0.78 3.73
C LEU A 8 -4.00 0.46 4.10
N ASP A 9 -4.93 0.81 3.22
CA ASP A 9 -6.37 0.57 3.39
C ASP A 9 -6.90 -0.26 2.22
N LEU A 10 -7.56 -1.37 2.51
CA LEU A 10 -8.26 -2.18 1.50
C LEU A 10 -9.75 -1.81 1.51
N ARG A 11 -10.26 -1.33 0.38
CA ARG A 11 -11.65 -0.86 0.24
C ARG A 11 -12.34 -1.60 -0.88
N LEU A 12 -13.55 -2.10 -0.60
CA LEU A 12 -14.44 -2.65 -1.61
C LEU A 12 -15.22 -1.50 -2.26
N LEU A 13 -14.95 -1.22 -3.53
CA LEU A 13 -15.69 -0.23 -4.33
C LEU A 13 -16.45 -0.96 -5.43
N GLY A 14 -17.77 -1.04 -5.28
CA GLY A 14 -18.61 -1.89 -6.11
C GLY A 14 -18.22 -3.36 -5.93
N ASN A 15 -17.78 -4.02 -7.01
CA ASN A 15 -17.43 -5.44 -7.01
C ASN A 15 -15.90 -5.66 -7.04
N THR A 16 -15.13 -4.73 -6.49
CA THR A 16 -13.68 -4.69 -6.67
C THR A 16 -12.97 -4.18 -5.44
N LEU A 17 -11.91 -4.88 -5.04
CA LEU A 17 -11.04 -4.48 -3.95
C LEU A 17 -9.94 -3.55 -4.46
N TRP A 18 -9.81 -2.43 -3.77
CA TRP A 18 -8.80 -1.41 -4.03
C TRP A 18 -7.94 -1.24 -2.80
N LEU A 19 -6.63 -1.41 -2.97
CA LEU A 19 -5.64 -1.12 -1.95
C LEU A 19 -5.12 0.30 -2.16
N HIS A 20 -5.34 1.14 -1.15
CA HIS A 20 -4.85 2.50 -1.07
C HIS A 20 -3.60 2.53 -0.19
N ALA A 21 -2.63 3.36 -0.56
CA ALA A 21 -1.46 3.66 0.28
C ALA A 21 -1.46 5.16 0.54
N ASP A 22 -1.87 5.53 1.75
CA ASP A 22 -1.90 6.91 2.19
C ASP A 22 -0.62 7.18 3.01
N PRO A 23 0.28 8.06 2.55
CA PRO A 23 1.45 8.43 3.33
C PRO A 23 1.02 9.03 4.68
N SER A 24 1.61 8.54 5.76
CA SER A 24 1.26 8.90 7.13
C SER A 24 2.45 9.56 7.85
N GLY A 25 2.15 10.62 8.60
CA GLY A 25 3.14 11.44 9.32
C GLY A 25 3.86 12.48 8.46
N ASP A 26 4.84 13.16 9.06
CA ASP A 26 5.70 14.20 8.43
C ASP A 26 6.74 13.62 7.46
N THR A 27 6.62 12.35 7.05
CA THR A 27 7.51 11.72 6.07
C THR A 27 7.37 12.30 4.66
N LEU A 28 6.35 13.13 4.44
CA LEU A 28 6.20 13.96 3.26
C LEU A 28 7.02 15.24 3.44
N GLY A 29 8.33 15.14 3.25
CA GLY A 29 9.12 16.29 2.82
C GLY A 29 8.60 16.86 1.48
N PRO A 30 9.36 17.69 0.74
CA PRO A 30 8.93 18.24 -0.55
C PRO A 30 8.68 17.19 -1.65
N ASP A 31 8.72 15.89 -1.34
CA ASP A 31 8.39 14.80 -2.24
C ASP A 31 6.86 14.66 -2.40
N HIS A 32 6.30 15.58 -3.21
CA HIS A 32 4.90 15.52 -3.68
C HIS A 32 4.59 14.28 -4.53
N SER A 33 5.64 13.57 -4.95
CA SER A 33 5.64 12.40 -5.83
C SER A 33 4.82 11.23 -5.24
N LEU A 34 4.93 11.00 -3.92
CA LEU A 34 4.22 9.95 -3.17
C LEU A 34 2.75 10.25 -2.88
N ARG A 35 2.30 11.50 -3.03
CA ARG A 35 0.88 11.86 -2.92
C ARG A 35 0.05 11.38 -4.12
N SER A 36 0.72 10.96 -5.20
CA SER A 36 0.10 10.56 -6.47
C SER A 36 0.07 9.04 -6.68
N LEU A 37 0.26 8.24 -5.62
CA LEU A 37 0.18 6.79 -5.71
C LEU A 37 -1.21 6.37 -6.17
N ARG A 38 -1.27 5.64 -7.28
CA ARG A 38 -2.53 5.09 -7.79
C ARG A 38 -2.91 3.86 -6.98
N PRO A 39 -4.16 3.78 -6.48
CA PRO A 39 -4.66 2.59 -5.80
C PRO A 39 -4.50 1.34 -6.67
N VAL A 40 -4.18 0.22 -6.04
CA VAL A 40 -3.99 -1.06 -6.71
C VAL A 40 -5.27 -1.86 -6.65
N ARG A 41 -5.63 -2.48 -7.77
CA ARG A 41 -6.83 -3.32 -7.85
C ARG A 41 -6.48 -4.78 -7.58
N PHE A 42 -7.25 -5.42 -6.72
CA PHE A 42 -7.19 -6.85 -6.45
C PHE A 42 -8.55 -7.50 -6.74
N ARG A 43 -8.54 -8.77 -7.16
CA ARG A 43 -9.77 -9.54 -7.36
C ARG A 43 -10.29 -10.11 -6.05
N THR A 44 -9.37 -10.49 -5.15
CA THR A 44 -9.68 -11.06 -3.85
C THR A 44 -8.78 -10.47 -2.78
N GLU A 45 -9.22 -10.53 -1.52
CA GLU A 45 -8.42 -10.11 -0.38
C GLU A 45 -7.14 -10.95 -0.26
N SER A 46 -7.22 -12.26 -0.55
CA SER A 46 -6.07 -13.15 -0.52
C SER A 46 -4.97 -12.76 -1.51
N GLU A 47 -5.31 -12.21 -2.68
CA GLU A 47 -4.31 -11.65 -3.60
C GLU A 47 -3.61 -10.42 -3.01
N ALA A 48 -4.38 -9.52 -2.38
CA ALA A 48 -3.82 -8.35 -1.71
C ALA A 48 -2.86 -8.76 -0.59
N LEU A 49 -3.26 -9.71 0.26
CA LEU A 49 -2.42 -10.22 1.34
C LEU A 49 -1.14 -10.88 0.84
N ARG A 50 -1.21 -11.68 -0.24
CA ARG A 50 0.00 -12.26 -0.87
C ARG A 50 0.95 -11.18 -1.39
N ALA A 51 0.42 -10.11 -1.98
CA ALA A 51 1.23 -9.00 -2.47
C ALA A 51 1.95 -8.27 -1.32
N LEU A 52 1.29 -8.09 -0.18
CA LEU A 52 1.90 -7.52 1.03
C LEU A 52 3.00 -8.42 1.60
N THR A 53 2.77 -9.73 1.64
CA THR A 53 3.80 -10.69 2.09
C THR A 53 4.99 -10.72 1.14
N ALA A 54 4.77 -10.66 -0.18
CA ALA A 54 5.84 -10.58 -1.17
C ALA A 54 6.65 -9.28 -1.08
N ALA A 55 6.04 -8.21 -0.59
CA ALA A 55 6.69 -6.93 -0.35
C ALA A 55 7.28 -6.81 1.08
N GLU A 56 7.33 -7.92 1.83
CA GLU A 56 7.89 -8.00 3.19
C GLU A 56 7.23 -7.02 4.19
N VAL A 57 5.97 -6.62 3.92
CA VAL A 57 5.19 -5.77 4.82
C VAL A 57 4.76 -6.56 6.06
N GLY A 58 4.48 -7.84 5.86
CA GLY A 58 4.06 -8.79 6.90
C GLY A 58 3.17 -9.91 6.35
N THR A 59 2.70 -10.76 7.25
CA THR A 59 1.82 -11.90 6.92
C THR A 59 0.55 -11.79 7.75
N TRP A 60 -0.61 -11.84 7.10
CA TRP A 60 -1.91 -11.77 7.75
C TRP A 60 -2.85 -12.84 7.19
N THR A 61 -3.75 -13.33 8.02
CA THR A 61 -4.84 -14.23 7.62
C THR A 61 -6.03 -13.49 7.04
N SER A 62 -6.21 -12.21 7.41
CA SER A 62 -7.24 -11.29 6.93
C SER A 62 -6.73 -9.85 7.01
N PHE A 63 -7.25 -8.96 6.16
CA PHE A 63 -6.89 -7.55 6.15
C PHE A 63 -7.45 -6.86 7.41
N PRO A 64 -6.61 -6.19 8.23
CA PRO A 64 -7.05 -5.52 9.44
C PRO A 64 -8.05 -4.39 9.15
N HIS A 65 -9.11 -4.28 9.96
CA HIS A 65 -10.13 -3.24 9.81
C HIS A 65 -9.56 -1.82 9.97
N ASP A 66 -8.53 -1.64 10.81
CA ASP A 66 -7.91 -0.33 11.06
C ASP A 66 -6.87 0.07 10.00
N GLY A 67 -6.64 -0.80 9.00
CA GLY A 67 -5.58 -0.67 8.02
C GLY A 67 -4.25 -1.23 8.51
N ILE A 68 -3.26 -1.26 7.62
CA ILE A 68 -1.89 -1.72 7.92
C ILE A 68 -0.96 -0.51 7.88
N TYR A 69 -0.28 -0.24 8.99
CA TYR A 69 0.73 0.81 9.05
C TYR A 69 2.11 0.19 8.85
N ALA A 70 2.82 0.64 7.83
CA ALA A 70 4.12 0.08 7.49
C ALA A 70 5.04 1.09 6.83
N THR A 71 6.34 0.90 7.04
CA THR A 71 7.37 1.64 6.30
C THR A 71 7.67 0.90 5.00
N LEU A 72 7.34 1.50 3.86
CA LEU A 72 7.50 0.90 2.54
C LEU A 72 8.57 1.62 1.74
N SER A 73 9.42 0.84 1.09
CA SER A 73 10.34 1.36 0.07
C SER A 73 9.65 1.46 -1.29
N HIS A 74 10.26 2.21 -2.21
CA HIS A 74 9.83 2.23 -3.62
C HIS A 74 9.75 0.84 -4.24
N ARG A 75 10.68 -0.06 -3.87
CA ARG A 75 10.66 -1.46 -4.30
C ARG A 75 9.42 -2.19 -3.75
N ALA A 76 9.12 -2.04 -2.47
CA ALA A 76 7.94 -2.66 -1.84
C ALA A 76 6.64 -2.16 -2.50
N LEU A 77 6.51 -0.85 -2.73
CA LEU A 77 5.38 -0.27 -3.45
C LEU A 77 5.19 -0.88 -4.85
N ARG A 78 6.28 -1.03 -5.62
CA ARG A 78 6.24 -1.66 -6.95
C ARG A 78 5.88 -3.15 -6.87
N THR A 79 6.38 -3.88 -5.88
CA THR A 79 6.04 -5.29 -5.65
C THR A 79 4.55 -5.48 -5.36
N ILE A 80 3.95 -4.57 -4.57
CA ILE A 80 2.50 -4.58 -4.29
C ILE A 80 1.70 -4.22 -5.56
N GLY A 81 2.30 -3.47 -6.47
CA GLY A 81 1.69 -3.05 -7.74
C GLY A 81 1.31 -1.57 -7.80
N PHE A 82 1.70 -0.78 -6.79
CA PHE A 82 1.49 0.67 -6.81
C PHE A 82 2.26 1.31 -7.96
N ARG A 83 1.62 2.27 -8.61
CA ARG A 83 2.20 3.08 -9.67
C ARG A 83 2.17 4.54 -9.26
N GLY A 84 3.31 5.21 -9.39
CA GLY A 84 3.49 6.63 -9.12
C GLY A 84 4.85 7.07 -9.64
N ASN A 85 5.09 8.38 -9.65
CA ASN A 85 6.45 8.89 -9.79
C ASN A 85 7.10 8.74 -8.42
N PHE A 86 8.10 7.87 -8.31
CA PHE A 86 8.97 7.66 -7.16
C PHE A 86 10.17 6.79 -7.60
#